data_AF-A0A7V3BV52-F1
#
_entry.id   AF-A0A7V3BV52-F1
#
_cell.length_a   1.000
_cell.length_b   1.000
_cell.length_c   1.000
_cell.angle_alpha   90.00
_cell.angle_beta   90.00
_cell.angle_gamma   90.00
#
_symmetry.space_group_name_H-M   'P 1'
#
loop_
_entity.id
_entity.type
_entity.pdbx_description
1 polymer ?
#
loop_
_entity_poly.entity_id
_entity_poly.type
_entity_poly.pdbx_seq_one_letter_code
_entity_poly.pdbx_strand_id
1 'polypeptide(L)'
;MTWVRRRRLPAHLVEAYEAFRALVPGLEAAKEALMTSVPSTRLPGRPLAEALLGFEEGLRAVEAGMDAWRVPEVEADWVAARDGLRRALQLAERLRLEAPDPGGFEGLIGLVEELLAPLEAFEAASGRFRDLAGRR
;
A
#
# COMPACT_ATOMS: atom_id res chain seq x y z
N MET A 1 22.89 -15.46 27.61
CA MET A 1 22.68 -14.36 26.64
C MET A 1 22.90 -14.90 25.23
N THR A 2 21.84 -15.38 24.58
CA THR A 2 21.88 -15.88 23.21
C THR A 2 21.83 -14.71 22.24
N TRP A 3 22.94 -14.47 21.55
CA TRP A 3 23.05 -13.46 20.51
C TRP A 3 22.14 -13.84 19.33
N VAL A 4 21.04 -13.09 19.15
CA VAL A 4 20.22 -13.18 17.94
C VAL A 4 21.09 -12.69 16.78
N ARG A 5 21.56 -13.63 15.97
CA ARG A 5 22.29 -13.34 14.73
C ARG A 5 21.32 -12.59 13.81
N ARG A 6 21.50 -11.27 13.66
CA ARG A 6 20.74 -10.47 12.70
C ARG A 6 20.85 -11.15 11.32
N ARG A 7 19.72 -11.67 10.83
CA ARG A 7 19.58 -12.21 9.47
C ARG A 7 19.99 -11.13 8.47
N ARG A 8 20.91 -11.45 7.55
CA ARG A 8 21.48 -10.47 6.61
C ARG A 8 20.99 -10.83 5.21
N LEU A 9 20.34 -9.87 4.57
CA LEU A 9 19.92 -9.96 3.19
C LEU A 9 21.16 -10.12 2.26
N PRO A 10 21.09 -10.93 1.19
CA PRO A 10 22.11 -10.99 0.16
C PRO A 10 22.49 -9.58 -0.34
N ALA A 11 23.78 -9.33 -0.58
CA ALA A 11 24.28 -7.99 -0.87
C ALA A 11 23.62 -7.35 -2.11
N HIS A 12 23.33 -8.16 -3.14
CA HIS A 12 22.70 -7.70 -4.37
C HIS A 12 21.22 -7.33 -4.21
N LEU A 13 20.59 -7.69 -3.09
CA LEU A 13 19.19 -7.37 -2.80
C LEU A 13 19.04 -6.15 -1.87
N VAL A 14 20.14 -5.64 -1.29
CA VAL A 14 20.09 -4.54 -0.33
C VAL A 14 19.50 -3.27 -0.93
N GLU A 15 19.92 -2.90 -2.13
CA GLU A 15 19.42 -1.70 -2.81
C GLU A 15 17.92 -1.79 -3.10
N ALA A 16 17.47 -2.92 -3.67
CA ALA A 16 16.07 -3.17 -3.94
C ALA A 16 15.21 -3.14 -2.66
N TYR A 17 15.71 -3.72 -1.57
CA TYR A 17 15.00 -3.71 -0.29
C TYR A 17 14.90 -2.31 0.32
N GLU A 18 15.98 -1.51 0.29
CA GLU A 18 15.92 -0.13 0.78
C GLU A 18 15.00 0.75 -0.10
N ALA A 19 15.01 0.55 -1.42
CA ALA A 19 14.06 1.20 -2.33
C ALA A 19 12.61 0.83 -2.01
N PHE A 20 12.31 -0.45 -1.81
CA PHE A 20 10.98 -0.91 -1.38
C PHE A 20 10.57 -0.29 -0.03
N ARG A 21 11.46 -0.29 0.97
CA ARG A 21 11.19 0.30 2.29
C ARG A 21 10.93 1.80 2.22
N ALA A 22 11.58 2.51 1.30
CA ALA A 22 11.35 3.94 1.11
C ALA A 22 9.92 4.25 0.62
N LEU A 23 9.22 3.29 -0.01
CA LEU A 23 7.82 3.45 -0.44
C LEU A 23 6.82 3.30 0.71
N VAL A 24 7.16 2.49 1.73
CA VAL A 24 6.23 2.11 2.81
C VAL A 24 5.63 3.34 3.52
N PRO A 25 6.41 4.36 3.94
CA PRO A 25 5.82 5.55 4.56
C PRO A 25 4.82 6.29 3.67
N GLY A 26 5.10 6.38 2.36
CA GLY A 26 4.19 7.02 1.40
C GLY A 26 2.91 6.21 1.19
N LEU A 27 3.03 4.89 1.14
CA LEU A 27 1.88 3.99 1.06
C LEU A 27 1.00 4.11 2.32
N GLU A 28 1.58 4.06 3.51
CA GLU A 28 0.82 4.20 4.76
C GLU A 28 0.16 5.57 4.87
N ALA A 29 0.85 6.65 4.48
CA ALA A 29 0.24 7.99 4.45
C ALA A 29 -0.95 8.07 3.46
N ALA A 30 -0.86 7.39 2.31
CA ALA A 30 -1.99 7.31 1.38
C ALA A 30 -3.18 6.59 2.01
N LYS A 31 -2.95 5.42 2.65
CA LYS A 31 -3.99 4.67 3.36
C LYS A 31 -4.61 5.51 4.48
N GLU A 32 -3.80 6.20 5.27
CA GLU A 32 -4.27 7.12 6.32
C GLU A 32 -5.14 8.24 5.76
N ALA A 33 -4.76 8.83 4.62
CA ALA A 33 -5.56 9.86 3.94
C ALA A 33 -6.96 9.34 3.61
N LEU A 34 -7.07 8.11 3.08
CA LEU A 34 -8.36 7.46 2.84
C LEU A 34 -9.15 7.26 4.15
N MET A 35 -8.49 6.76 5.20
CA MET A 35 -9.13 6.51 6.50
C MET A 35 -9.70 7.79 7.14
N THR A 36 -9.23 8.98 6.75
CA THR A 36 -9.80 10.24 7.26
C THR A 36 -11.27 10.44 6.87
N SER A 37 -11.80 9.74 5.85
CA SER A 37 -13.23 9.80 5.52
C SER A 37 -14.10 9.06 6.51
N VAL A 38 -13.55 8.10 7.26
CA VAL A 38 -14.29 7.29 8.22
C VAL A 38 -14.56 8.12 9.48
N PRO A 39 -15.84 8.35 9.86
CA PRO A 39 -16.17 9.03 11.09
C PRO A 39 -15.64 8.28 12.32
N SER A 40 -15.18 9.03 13.32
CA SER A 40 -14.74 8.47 14.60
C SER A 40 -15.46 9.17 15.76
N THR A 41 -15.31 8.64 16.97
CA THR A 41 -15.88 9.25 18.19
C THR A 41 -15.35 10.67 18.46
N ARG A 42 -14.25 11.08 17.82
CA ARG A 42 -13.61 12.39 18.02
C ARG A 42 -13.80 13.35 16.85
N LEU A 43 -14.08 12.84 15.63
CA LEU A 43 -14.13 13.65 14.41
C LEU A 43 -15.19 13.14 13.44
N PRO A 44 -15.96 14.04 12.79
CA PRO A 44 -17.08 13.67 11.91
C PRO A 44 -16.69 12.98 10.59
N GLY A 45 -15.39 12.73 10.34
CA GLY A 45 -14.88 12.24 9.06
C GLY A 45 -14.77 13.36 8.02
N ARG A 46 -13.81 13.24 7.10
CA ARG A 46 -13.66 14.13 5.96
C ARG A 46 -14.61 13.71 4.81
N PRO A 47 -14.98 14.62 3.91
CA PRO A 47 -15.68 14.24 2.69
C PRO A 47 -14.89 13.15 1.93
N LEU A 48 -15.57 12.07 1.53
CA LEU A 48 -14.94 10.95 0.84
C LEU A 48 -14.18 11.39 -0.42
N ALA A 49 -14.71 12.35 -1.18
CA ALA A 49 -14.06 12.89 -2.37
C ALA A 49 -12.68 13.51 -2.06
N GLU A 50 -12.53 14.22 -0.94
CA GLU A 50 -11.24 14.80 -0.53
C GLU A 50 -10.26 13.72 -0.07
N ALA A 51 -10.75 12.72 0.67
CA ALA A 51 -9.93 11.58 1.11
C ALA A 51 -9.43 10.75 -0.08
N LEU A 52 -10.27 10.53 -1.09
CA LEU A 52 -9.91 9.84 -2.34
C LEU A 52 -8.83 10.59 -3.12
N LEU A 53 -8.89 11.92 -3.19
CA LEU A 53 -7.85 12.72 -3.85
C LEU A 53 -6.49 12.52 -3.18
N GLY A 54 -6.42 12.61 -1.85
CA GLY A 54 -5.18 12.38 -1.09
C GLY A 54 -4.66 10.94 -1.23
N PHE A 55 -5.57 9.96 -1.23
CA PHE A 55 -5.24 8.56 -1.47
C PHE A 55 -4.63 8.36 -2.88
N GLU A 56 -5.28 8.87 -3.92
CA GLU A 56 -4.78 8.76 -5.30
C GLU A 56 -3.41 9.45 -5.49
N GLU A 57 -3.22 10.65 -4.95
CA GLU A 57 -1.95 11.37 -5.01
C GLU A 57 -0.82 10.56 -4.36
N GLY A 58 -1.08 10.01 -3.16
CA GLY A 58 -0.13 9.14 -2.47
C GLY A 58 0.18 7.87 -3.26
N LEU A 59 -0.83 7.20 -3.82
CA LEU A 59 -0.62 6.00 -4.63
C LEU A 59 0.16 6.29 -5.92
N ARG A 60 -0.08 7.41 -6.60
CA ARG A 60 0.70 7.81 -7.79
C ARG A 60 2.16 8.09 -7.43
N ALA A 61 2.42 8.66 -6.26
CA ALA A 61 3.79 8.85 -5.78
C ALA A 61 4.49 7.50 -5.47
N VAL A 62 3.77 6.53 -4.91
CA VAL A 62 4.28 5.16 -4.71
C VAL A 62 4.54 4.48 -6.06
N GLU A 63 3.63 4.63 -7.04
CA GLU A 63 3.78 4.05 -8.38
C GLU A 63 5.09 4.52 -9.05
N ALA A 64 5.41 5.82 -8.92
CA ALA A 64 6.62 6.39 -9.50
C ALA A 64 7.93 5.79 -8.93
N GLY A 65 7.89 5.22 -7.72
CA GLY A 65 9.04 4.57 -7.09
C GLY A 65 9.11 3.06 -7.30
N MET A 66 8.13 2.45 -7.99
CA MET A 66 8.03 0.99 -8.11
C MET A 66 9.23 0.36 -8.83
N ASP A 67 9.72 0.96 -9.91
CA ASP A 67 10.79 0.34 -10.72
C ASP A 67 12.11 0.21 -9.94
N ALA A 68 12.32 1.02 -8.88
CA ALA A 68 13.56 1.06 -8.12
C ALA A 68 13.83 -0.20 -7.29
N TRP A 69 12.82 -1.04 -7.04
CA TRP A 69 12.98 -2.28 -6.27
C TRP A 69 12.76 -3.54 -7.09
N ARG A 70 12.55 -3.42 -8.41
CA ARG A 70 12.30 -4.55 -9.29
C ARG A 70 13.58 -5.35 -9.52
N VAL A 71 13.62 -6.57 -8.98
CA VAL A 71 14.71 -7.54 -9.19
C VAL A 71 14.14 -8.96 -9.37
N PRO A 72 14.86 -9.87 -10.06
CA PRO A 72 14.33 -11.20 -10.39
C PRO A 72 13.80 -12.01 -9.20
N GLU A 73 14.41 -11.91 -8.02
CA GLU A 73 14.06 -12.67 -6.83
C GLU A 73 12.70 -12.33 -6.20
N VAL A 74 12.17 -11.15 -6.55
CA VAL A 74 10.89 -10.60 -6.07
C VAL A 74 9.98 -10.16 -7.22
N GLU A 75 10.27 -10.59 -8.46
CA GLU A 75 9.54 -10.15 -9.66
C GLU A 75 8.03 -10.44 -9.56
N ALA A 76 7.66 -11.61 -9.04
CA ALA A 76 6.25 -11.97 -8.84
C ALA A 76 5.55 -11.03 -7.84
N ASP A 77 6.22 -10.71 -6.73
CA ASP A 77 5.70 -9.79 -5.71
C ASP A 77 5.63 -8.36 -6.25
N TRP A 78 6.58 -7.97 -7.08
CA TRP A 78 6.58 -6.68 -7.79
C TRP A 78 5.40 -6.52 -8.73
N VAL A 79 5.14 -7.54 -9.56
CA VAL A 79 3.97 -7.54 -10.45
C VAL A 79 2.67 -7.46 -9.64
N ALA A 80 2.54 -8.27 -8.58
CA ALA A 80 1.36 -8.26 -7.71
C ALA A 80 1.14 -6.88 -7.05
N ALA A 81 2.19 -6.26 -6.52
CA ALA A 81 2.12 -4.93 -5.91
C ALA A 81 1.72 -3.85 -6.94
N ARG A 82 2.27 -3.92 -8.15
CA ARG A 82 1.95 -2.99 -9.24
C ARG A 82 0.49 -3.12 -9.68
N ASP A 83 0.02 -4.35 -9.87
CA ASP A 83 -1.35 -4.61 -10.28
C ASP A 83 -2.34 -4.23 -9.18
N GLY A 84 -2.00 -4.50 -7.91
CA GLY A 84 -2.76 -4.05 -6.75
C GLY A 84 -2.88 -2.53 -6.68
N LEU A 85 -1.77 -1.81 -6.85
CA LEU A 85 -1.76 -0.35 -6.86
C LEU A 85 -2.64 0.22 -7.97
N ARG A 86 -2.52 -0.32 -9.19
CA ARG A 86 -3.34 0.09 -10.34
C ARG A 86 -4.81 -0.18 -10.12
N ARG A 87 -5.14 -1.33 -9.52
CA ARG A 87 -6.51 -1.68 -9.19
C ARG A 87 -7.10 -0.70 -8.19
N ALA A 88 -6.35 -0.35 -7.14
CA ALA A 88 -6.77 0.64 -6.15
C ALA A 88 -6.98 2.03 -6.78
N LEU A 89 -6.08 2.47 -7.67
CA LEU A 89 -6.23 3.73 -8.42
C LEU A 89 -7.49 3.73 -9.31
N GLN A 90 -7.73 2.64 -10.05
CA GLN A 90 -8.93 2.52 -10.89
C GLN A 90 -10.22 2.53 -10.06
N LEU A 91 -10.22 1.88 -8.89
CA LEU A 91 -11.34 1.90 -7.96
C LEU A 91 -11.60 3.32 -7.44
N ALA A 92 -10.55 4.01 -6.99
CA ALA A 92 -10.65 5.37 -6.48
C ALA A 92 -11.18 6.33 -7.54
N GLU A 93 -10.65 6.24 -8.76
CA GLU A 93 -11.10 7.06 -9.90
C GLU A 93 -12.58 6.81 -10.21
N ARG A 94 -13.00 5.54 -10.27
CA ARG A 94 -14.40 5.17 -10.50
C ARG A 94 -15.31 5.77 -9.43
N LEU A 95 -14.97 5.62 -8.14
CA LEU A 95 -15.75 6.17 -7.03
C LEU A 95 -15.84 7.70 -7.09
N ARG A 96 -14.77 8.37 -7.50
CA ARG A 96 -14.76 9.83 -7.67
C ARG A 96 -15.66 10.29 -8.82
N LEU A 97 -15.73 9.52 -9.91
CA LEU A 97 -16.55 9.84 -11.09
C LEU A 97 -18.03 9.52 -10.89
N GLU A 98 -18.33 8.38 -10.26
CA GLU A 98 -19.70 7.90 -10.07
C GLU A 98 -20.37 8.49 -8.82
N ALA A 99 -19.57 8.95 -7.84
CA ALA A 99 -20.02 9.52 -6.57
C ALA A 99 -21.17 8.74 -5.90
N PRO A 100 -21.03 7.41 -5.72
CA PRO A 100 -22.11 6.60 -5.17
C PRO A 100 -22.37 6.95 -3.69
N ASP A 101 -23.62 6.86 -3.28
CA ASP A 101 -23.96 6.87 -1.85
C ASP A 101 -23.47 5.57 -1.21
N PRO A 102 -22.56 5.62 -0.22
CA PRO A 102 -22.05 4.43 0.45
C PRO A 102 -23.12 3.68 1.26
N GLY A 103 -24.33 4.23 1.46
CA GLY A 103 -25.37 3.56 2.24
C GLY A 103 -25.12 3.61 3.75
N GLY A 104 -24.50 4.70 4.21
CA GLY A 104 -24.16 4.93 5.61
C GLY A 104 -22.77 4.41 6.01
N PHE A 105 -22.57 4.23 7.32
CA PHE A 105 -21.25 3.94 7.89
C PHE A 105 -20.69 2.58 7.46
N GLU A 106 -21.49 1.50 7.53
CA GLU A 106 -21.02 0.14 7.20
C GLU A 106 -20.60 0.03 5.73
N GLY A 107 -21.36 0.63 4.81
CA GLY A 107 -20.98 0.62 3.41
C GLY A 107 -19.78 1.52 3.09
N LEU A 108 -19.56 2.60 3.87
CA LEU A 108 -18.32 3.37 3.78
C LEU A 108 -17.11 2.53 4.22
N ILE A 109 -17.21 1.77 5.32
CA ILE A 109 -16.15 0.84 5.73
C ILE A 109 -15.88 -0.19 4.64
N GLY A 110 -16.93 -0.81 4.08
CA GLY A 110 -16.78 -1.78 3.00
C GLY A 110 -16.09 -1.22 1.76
N LEU A 111 -16.41 0.03 1.37
CA LEU A 111 -15.72 0.71 0.27
C LEU A 111 -14.23 0.96 0.56
N VAL A 112 -13.91 1.38 1.80
CA VAL A 112 -12.51 1.57 2.22
C VAL A 112 -11.76 0.25 2.19
N GLU A 113 -12.36 -0.83 2.70
CA GLU A 113 -11.78 -2.17 2.63
C GLU A 113 -11.56 -2.62 1.17
N GLU A 114 -12.52 -2.39 0.26
CA GLU A 114 -12.36 -2.69 -1.18
C GLU A 114 -11.18 -1.93 -1.81
N LEU A 115 -10.98 -0.67 -1.42
CA LEU A 115 -9.86 0.17 -1.91
C LEU A 115 -8.50 -0.28 -1.38
N LEU A 116 -8.47 -0.76 -0.13
CA LEU A 116 -7.23 -1.15 0.54
C LEU A 116 -6.79 -2.58 0.24
N ALA A 117 -7.74 -3.51 0.03
CA ALA A 117 -7.44 -4.93 -0.19
C ALA A 117 -6.41 -5.20 -1.30
N PRO A 118 -6.44 -4.53 -2.48
CA PRO A 118 -5.41 -4.72 -3.51
C PRO A 118 -3.99 -4.36 -3.05
N LEU A 119 -3.85 -3.49 -2.04
CA LEU A 119 -2.56 -3.02 -1.54
C LEU A 119 -1.89 -4.02 -0.58
N GLU A 120 -2.59 -5.08 -0.15
CA GLU A 120 -2.03 -6.17 0.66
C GLU A 120 -0.84 -6.86 -0.04
N ALA A 121 -0.74 -6.75 -1.37
CA ALA A 121 0.40 -7.23 -2.13
C ALA A 121 1.75 -6.62 -1.68
N PHE A 122 1.75 -5.41 -1.10
CA PHE A 122 2.96 -4.83 -0.49
C PHE A 122 3.37 -5.57 0.80
N GLU A 123 2.42 -6.11 1.56
CA GLU A 123 2.72 -6.91 2.74
C GLU A 123 3.34 -8.26 2.34
N ALA A 124 2.83 -8.86 1.26
CA ALA A 124 3.41 -10.06 0.65
C ALA A 124 4.86 -9.81 0.21
N ALA A 125 5.12 -8.70 -0.51
CA ALA A 125 6.47 -8.29 -0.92
C ALA A 125 7.41 -8.08 0.29
N SER A 126 6.92 -7.45 1.36
CA SER A 126 7.66 -7.32 2.61
C SER A 126 7.97 -8.69 3.25
N GLY A 127 7.01 -9.61 3.24
CA GLY A 127 7.20 -11.02 3.61
C GLY A 127 8.31 -11.69 2.81
N ARG A 128 8.31 -11.50 1.50
CA ARG A 128 9.31 -12.08 0.59
C ARG A 128 10.73 -11.60 0.91
N PHE A 129 10.94 -10.31 1.12
CA PHE A 129 12.26 -9.79 1.52
C PHE A 129 12.73 -10.35 2.86
N ARG A 130 11.82 -10.52 3.84
CA ARG A 130 12.13 -11.15 5.14
C ARG A 130 12.54 -12.61 4.98
N ASP A 131 11.89 -13.35 4.09
CA ASP A 131 12.24 -14.74 3.78
C ASP A 131 13.61 -14.85 3.11
N LEU A 132 13.90 -13.96 2.16
CA LEU A 132 15.20 -13.89 1.48
C LEU A 132 16.35 -13.52 2.43
N ALA A 133 16.11 -12.66 3.43
CA ALA A 133 17.07 -12.39 4.49
C ALA A 133 17.33 -13.62 5.39
N GLY A 134 16.42 -14.59 5.36
CA GLY A 134 16.45 -15.78 6.19
C GLY A 134 16.99 -17.05 5.54
N ARG A 135 17.14 -17.08 4.21
CA ARG A 135 17.72 -18.20 3.46
C ARG A 135 19.24 -18.00 3.36
N ARG A 136 19.99 -18.99 3.86
CA ARG A 136 21.45 -19.09 3.71
C ARG A 136 21.78 -20.21 2.75
#